data_AF-A0A961NT01-F1
#
_entry.id   AF-A0A961NT01-F1
#
_cell.length_a   1.000
_cell.length_b   1.000
_cell.length_c   1.000
_cell.angle_alpha   90.00
_cell.angle_beta   90.00
_cell.angle_gamma   90.00
#
_symmetry.space_group_name_H-M   'P 1'
#
loop_
_entity.id
_entity.type
_entity.pdbx_description
1 polymer ?
#
loop_
_entity_poly.entity_id
_entity_poly.type
_entity_poly.pdbx_seq_one_letter_code
_entity_poly.pdbx_strand_id
1 'polypeptide(L)'
;MKSYRNRLASAIAEFWNVRAAQKETQQRTGKQDQGTRSAVTGGKQLDGLASLFCEFITDQGLPETTIHRRETTLPGFFRPTKDWDIVVVVDNRLVATLELKSQVGPSFGNNFNNRVEEAIGSGTDFQTAFREGAFRPSPKPWLG
;
A
#
# COMPACT_ATOMS: atom_id res chain seq x y z
N MET A 1 5.15 24.89 4.19
CA MET A 1 4.58 23.57 3.88
C MET A 1 4.31 23.52 2.38
N LYS A 2 4.88 22.58 1.62
CA LYS A 2 4.60 22.44 0.18
C LYS A 2 3.11 22.11 0.00
N SER A 3 2.48 22.70 -1.01
CA SER A 3 1.09 22.39 -1.36
C SER A 3 1.05 21.09 -2.17
N TYR A 4 0.48 20.03 -1.59
CA TYR A 4 0.30 18.74 -2.27
C TYR A 4 -0.97 18.66 -3.11
N ARG A 5 -1.80 19.71 -3.13
CA ARG A 5 -3.13 19.69 -3.79
C ARG A 5 -3.06 19.27 -5.25
N ASN A 6 -2.13 19.86 -6.01
CA ASN A 6 -1.99 19.55 -7.44
C ASN A 6 -1.45 18.14 -7.66
N ARG A 7 -0.46 17.71 -6.86
CA ARG A 7 0.11 16.36 -6.96
C ARG A 7 -0.90 15.28 -6.58
N LEU A 8 -1.69 15.52 -5.53
CA LEU A 8 -2.79 14.65 -5.13
C LEU A 8 -3.85 14.56 -6.23
N ALA A 9 -4.24 15.69 -6.83
CA ALA A 9 -5.16 15.71 -7.96
C ALA A 9 -4.61 14.90 -9.15
N SER A 10 -3.32 15.04 -9.47
CA SER A 10 -2.65 14.25 -10.50
C SER A 10 -2.65 12.76 -10.18
N ALA A 11 -2.29 12.36 -8.96
CA ALA A 11 -2.29 10.96 -8.53
C ALA A 11 -3.70 10.33 -8.58
N ILE A 12 -4.74 11.09 -8.21
CA ILE A 12 -6.13 10.66 -8.32
C ILE A 12 -6.54 10.52 -9.80
N ALA A 13 -6.15 11.46 -10.66
CA ALA A 13 -6.44 11.38 -12.09
C ALA A 13 -5.75 10.15 -12.72
N GLU A 14 -4.50 9.87 -12.35
CA GLU A 14 -3.77 8.68 -12.77
C GLU A 14 -4.49 7.39 -12.35
N PHE A 15 -4.96 7.31 -11.10
CA PHE A 15 -5.76 6.17 -10.63
C PHE A 15 -6.96 5.87 -11.55
N TRP A 16 -7.73 6.90 -11.91
CA TRP A 16 -8.89 6.73 -12.78
C TRP A 16 -8.51 6.38 -14.23
N ASN A 17 -7.47 7.01 -14.76
CA ASN A 17 -6.98 6.75 -16.12
C ASN A 17 -6.48 5.30 -16.27
N VAL A 18 -5.66 4.81 -15.33
CA VAL A 18 -5.16 3.44 -15.32
C VAL A 18 -6.32 2.45 -15.26
N ARG A 19 -7.29 2.70 -14.39
CA ARG A 19 -8.48 1.84 -14.26
C ARG A 19 -9.34 1.83 -15.54
N ALA A 20 -9.52 2.98 -16.20
CA ALA A 20 -10.24 3.06 -17.46
C ALA A 20 -9.54 2.24 -18.55
N ALA A 21 -8.23 2.40 -18.71
CA ALA A 21 -7.42 1.64 -19.66
C ALA A 21 -7.43 0.13 -19.38
N GLN A 22 -7.37 -0.29 -18.11
CA GLN A 22 -7.50 -1.69 -17.71
C GLN A 22 -8.86 -2.28 -18.12
N LYS A 23 -9.95 -1.52 -17.92
CA LYS A 23 -11.31 -1.94 -18.31
C LYS A 23 -11.43 -2.13 -19.83
N GLU A 24 -10.89 -1.20 -20.63
CA GLU A 24 -10.88 -1.31 -22.09
C GLU A 24 -10.10 -2.53 -22.57
N THR A 25 -8.96 -2.81 -21.94
CA THR A 25 -8.09 -3.95 -22.28
C THR A 25 -8.77 -5.29 -21.96
N GLN A 26 -9.49 -5.38 -20.83
CA GLN A 26 -10.30 -6.55 -20.48
C GLN A 26 -11.42 -6.81 -21.48
N GLN A 27 -12.08 -5.76 -21.96
CA GLN A 27 -13.14 -5.88 -22.97
C GLN A 27 -12.60 -6.37 -24.32
N ARG A 28 -11.41 -5.88 -24.74
CA ARG A 28 -10.79 -6.27 -26.02
C ARG A 28 -10.27 -7.71 -26.03
N THR A 29 -9.80 -8.22 -24.90
CA THR A 29 -9.12 -9.53 -24.86
C THR A 29 -10.07 -10.71 -24.65
N GLY A 30 -11.37 -10.48 -24.44
CA GLY A 30 -12.41 -11.52 -24.33
C GLY A 30 -12.23 -12.50 -23.18
N LYS A 31 -11.14 -12.41 -22.40
CA LYS A 31 -10.90 -13.18 -21.18
C LYS A 31 -11.67 -12.57 -20.03
N GLN A 32 -12.98 -12.85 -20.02
CA GLN A 32 -13.86 -12.45 -18.93
C GLN A 32 -13.54 -13.18 -17.61
N ASP A 33 -12.88 -14.36 -17.68
CA ASP A 33 -12.67 -15.26 -16.53
C ASP A 33 -11.25 -15.86 -16.42
N GLN A 34 -10.27 -15.00 -16.16
CA GLN A 34 -9.20 -15.37 -15.21
C GLN A 34 -9.13 -14.31 -14.11
N GLY A 35 -10.28 -14.13 -13.45
CA GLY A 35 -10.45 -13.35 -12.25
C GLY A 35 -10.23 -11.86 -12.44
N THR A 36 -11.19 -11.07 -11.99
CA THR A 36 -10.98 -9.68 -11.53
C THR A 36 -9.80 -9.55 -10.55
N ARG A 37 -9.24 -10.65 -10.04
CA ARG A 37 -7.92 -10.71 -9.40
C ARG A 37 -6.81 -10.13 -10.27
N SER A 38 -6.75 -10.38 -11.59
CA SER A 38 -5.64 -9.89 -12.45
C SER A 38 -5.59 -8.35 -12.58
N ALA A 39 -6.75 -7.67 -12.56
CA ALA A 39 -6.82 -6.21 -12.52
C ALA A 39 -6.54 -5.63 -11.13
N VAL A 40 -6.68 -6.43 -10.08
CA VAL A 40 -6.37 -6.05 -8.69
C VAL A 40 -4.92 -6.39 -8.33
N THR A 41 -4.30 -7.40 -8.97
CA THR A 41 -2.93 -7.87 -8.71
C THR A 41 -1.85 -7.00 -9.34
N GLY A 42 -2.23 -6.03 -10.17
CA GLY A 42 -1.25 -5.10 -10.74
C GLY A 42 -0.85 -3.99 -9.80
N GLY A 43 -1.71 -3.60 -8.85
CA GLY A 43 -1.52 -2.43 -7.97
C GLY A 43 -1.39 -1.07 -8.68
N LYS A 44 -1.15 -1.05 -10.00
CA LYS A 44 -0.71 0.10 -10.80
C LYS A 44 -1.59 1.34 -10.66
N GLN A 45 -2.89 1.15 -10.44
CA GLN A 45 -3.79 2.30 -10.23
C GLN A 45 -3.43 3.12 -8.99
N LEU A 46 -2.76 2.54 -7.99
CA LEU A 46 -2.31 3.22 -6.77
C LEU A 46 -0.86 3.72 -6.85
N ASP A 47 -0.13 3.48 -7.94
CA ASP A 47 1.29 3.85 -8.06
C ASP A 47 1.53 5.36 -7.93
N GLY A 48 0.64 6.18 -8.50
CA GLY A 48 0.69 7.64 -8.34
C GLY A 48 0.54 8.08 -6.88
N LEU A 49 -0.33 7.41 -6.10
CA LEU A 49 -0.48 7.67 -4.67
C LEU A 49 0.73 7.16 -3.87
N ALA A 50 1.25 5.98 -4.17
CA ALA A 50 2.44 5.45 -3.53
C ALA A 50 3.64 6.39 -3.73
N SER A 51 3.83 6.88 -4.95
CA SER A 51 4.90 7.82 -5.30
C SER A 51 4.71 9.16 -4.57
N LEU A 52 3.48 9.66 -4.45
CA LEU A 52 3.17 10.85 -3.66
C LEU A 52 3.52 10.68 -2.18
N PHE A 53 3.26 9.51 -1.58
CA PHE A 53 3.68 9.23 -0.20
C PHE A 53 5.21 9.19 -0.06
N CYS A 54 5.92 8.57 -0.99
CA CYS A 54 7.39 8.58 -0.99
C CYS A 54 7.93 10.01 -1.10
N GLU A 55 7.42 10.81 -2.02
CA GLU A 55 7.78 12.23 -2.14
C GLU A 55 7.48 13.00 -0.85
N PHE A 56 6.32 12.78 -0.23
CA PHE A 56 5.94 13.43 1.01
C PHE A 56 6.94 13.10 2.13
N ILE A 57 7.30 11.82 2.28
CA ILE A 57 8.27 11.35 3.28
C ILE A 57 9.64 12.00 3.03
N THR A 58 10.07 12.06 1.77
CA THR A 58 11.31 12.74 1.39
C THR A 58 11.27 14.24 1.68
N ASP A 59 10.14 14.89 1.39
CA ASP A 59 9.90 16.31 1.69
C ASP A 59 9.84 16.59 3.21
N GLN A 60 9.65 15.57 4.05
CA GLN A 60 9.79 15.66 5.52
C GLN A 60 11.22 15.44 6.03
N GLY A 61 12.18 15.20 5.13
CA GLY A 61 13.61 15.15 5.46
C GLY A 61 14.21 13.75 5.57
N LEU A 62 13.45 12.69 5.29
CA LEU A 62 14.01 11.33 5.20
C LEU A 62 14.58 11.08 3.79
N PRO A 63 15.82 10.57 3.65
CA PRO A 63 16.36 10.26 2.33
C PRO A 63 15.55 9.19 1.60
N GLU A 64 15.45 9.26 0.28
CA GLU A 64 14.77 8.24 -0.53
C GLU A 64 15.32 6.82 -0.29
N THR A 65 16.61 6.70 0.04
CA THR A 65 17.27 5.42 0.39
C THR A 65 16.70 4.76 1.64
N THR A 66 15.93 5.48 2.46
CA THR A 66 15.24 4.93 3.64
C THR A 66 13.85 4.39 3.31
N ILE A 67 13.38 4.57 2.07
CA ILE A 67 12.02 4.24 1.63
C ILE A 67 12.09 3.04 0.67
N HIS A 68 11.43 1.96 1.03
CA HIS A 68 11.44 0.70 0.30
C HIS A 68 10.06 0.41 -0.30
N ARG A 69 10.02 0.03 -1.58
CA ARG A 69 8.81 -0.39 -2.33
C ARG A 69 8.91 -1.77 -2.98
N ARG A 70 10.05 -2.44 -2.81
CA ARG A 70 10.33 -3.78 -3.39
C ARG A 70 10.68 -4.79 -2.31
N GLU A 71 11.62 -4.41 -1.46
CA GLU A 71 12.01 -5.18 -0.28
C GLU A 71 11.18 -4.71 0.92
N THR A 72 9.93 -5.17 0.98
CA THR A 72 8.92 -4.68 1.95
C THR A 72 8.34 -5.78 2.83
N THR A 73 8.98 -6.96 2.84
CA THR A 73 8.59 -8.08 3.68
C THR A 73 8.97 -7.80 5.14
N LEU A 74 7.96 -7.75 6.01
CA LEU A 74 8.14 -7.58 7.46
C LEU A 74 7.61 -8.80 8.22
N PRO A 75 8.21 -9.15 9.38
CA PRO A 75 7.69 -10.22 10.23
C PRO A 75 6.27 -9.91 10.73
N GLY A 76 5.44 -10.93 10.76
CA GLY A 76 4.15 -10.94 11.46
C GLY A 76 4.23 -11.76 12.74
N PHE A 77 3.11 -11.90 13.45
CA PHE A 77 3.00 -12.77 14.61
C PHE A 77 2.14 -14.00 14.33
N PHE A 78 0.92 -13.79 13.86
CA PHE A 78 0.01 -14.85 13.45
C PHE A 78 0.35 -15.38 12.05
N ARG A 79 0.81 -14.49 11.17
CA ARG A 79 1.43 -14.86 9.88
C ARG A 79 2.95 -14.78 10.01
N PRO A 80 3.72 -15.64 9.32
CA PRO A 80 5.19 -15.55 9.34
C PRO A 80 5.70 -14.19 8.86
N THR A 81 5.15 -13.69 7.76
CA THR A 81 5.54 -12.41 7.14
C THR A 81 4.36 -11.73 6.43
N LYS A 82 4.52 -10.45 6.11
CA LYS A 82 3.69 -9.69 5.18
C LYS A 82 4.54 -8.76 4.32
N ASP A 83 4.19 -8.68 3.05
CA ASP A 83 4.65 -7.62 2.16
C ASP A 83 3.74 -6.39 2.29
N TRP A 84 4.36 -5.23 2.48
CA TRP A 84 3.72 -3.93 2.54
C TRP A 84 3.97 -3.15 1.25
N ASP A 85 3.15 -2.13 0.96
CA ASP A 85 3.36 -1.30 -0.24
C ASP A 85 4.56 -0.35 -0.07
N ILE A 86 4.74 0.21 1.13
CA ILE A 86 5.87 1.09 1.47
C ILE A 86 6.37 0.74 2.86
N VAL A 87 7.68 0.57 3.00
CA VAL A 87 8.37 0.40 4.29
C VAL A 87 9.42 1.51 4.43
N VAL A 88 9.50 2.12 5.61
CA VAL A 88 10.48 3.17 5.91
C VAL A 88 11.40 2.71 7.03
N VAL A 89 12.69 2.57 6.71
CA VAL A 89 13.74 2.12 7.64
C VAL A 89 14.84 3.17 7.74
N VAL A 90 15.11 3.64 8.95
CA VAL A 90 16.18 4.60 9.25
C VAL A 90 17.13 3.95 10.24
N ASP A 91 18.43 3.90 9.93
CA ASP A 91 19.46 3.29 10.80
C ASP A 91 19.10 1.88 11.29
N ASN A 92 18.61 1.04 10.37
CA ASN A 92 18.15 -0.32 10.65
C ASN A 92 16.99 -0.41 11.66
N ARG A 93 16.22 0.68 11.83
CA ARG A 93 15.02 0.75 12.65
C ARG A 93 13.80 1.01 11.78
N LEU A 94 12.77 0.21 11.97
CA LEU A 94 11.50 0.39 11.29
C LEU A 94 10.81 1.65 11.85
N VAL A 95 10.52 2.62 10.99
CA VAL A 95 9.90 3.90 11.37
C VAL A 95 8.43 3.94 10.95
N ALA A 96 8.13 3.48 9.75
CA ALA A 96 6.77 3.47 9.22
C ALA A 96 6.55 2.33 8.23
N THR A 97 5.30 1.90 8.12
CA THR A 97 4.85 1.04 7.03
C THR A 97 3.47 1.48 6.55
N LEU A 98 3.22 1.38 5.24
CA LEU A 98 1.98 1.81 4.61
C LEU A 98 1.42 0.70 3.73
N GLU A 99 0.10 0.53 3.80
CA GLU A 99 -0.65 -0.32 2.88
C GLU A 99 -1.72 0.51 2.16
N LEU A 100 -1.68 0.53 0.84
CA LEU A 100 -2.63 1.23 -0.01
C LEU A 100 -3.71 0.27 -0.50
N LYS A 101 -4.96 0.68 -0.32
CA LYS A 101 -6.12 -0.09 -0.77
C LYS A 101 -7.11 0.78 -1.52
N SER A 102 -7.68 0.20 -2.58
CA SER A 102 -8.85 0.75 -3.26
C SER A 102 -10.11 0.01 -2.82
N GLN A 103 -11.19 0.78 -2.65
CA GLN A 103 -12.54 0.27 -2.39
C GLN A 103 -13.40 0.17 -3.66
N VAL A 104 -12.87 0.62 -4.81
CA VAL A 104 -13.60 0.64 -6.08
C VAL A 104 -13.53 -0.73 -6.76
N GLY A 105 -14.67 -1.37 -7.01
CA GLY A 105 -14.76 -2.67 -7.69
C GLY A 105 -16.20 -3.12 -7.94
N PRO A 106 -16.41 -4.35 -8.47
CA PRO A 106 -17.72 -4.81 -8.95
C PRO A 106 -18.77 -4.98 -7.83
N SER A 107 -18.34 -5.18 -6.58
CA SER A 107 -19.22 -5.19 -5.40
C SER A 107 -18.61 -4.34 -4.29
N PHE A 108 -19.25 -3.20 -4.00
CA PHE A 108 -18.80 -2.30 -2.95
C PHE A 108 -18.84 -2.96 -1.56
N GLY A 109 -19.96 -3.61 -1.20
CA GLY A 109 -20.14 -4.23 0.11
C GLY A 109 -19.13 -5.35 0.40
N ASN A 110 -18.92 -6.25 -0.58
CA ASN A 110 -17.93 -7.33 -0.42
C ASN A 110 -16.51 -6.76 -0.33
N ASN A 111 -16.19 -5.74 -1.13
CA ASN A 111 -14.90 -5.07 -1.04
C ASN A 111 -14.72 -4.38 0.32
N PHE A 112 -15.75 -3.71 0.84
CA PHE A 112 -15.69 -3.00 2.11
C PHE A 112 -15.37 -3.95 3.26
N ASN A 113 -16.13 -5.03 3.42
CA ASN A 113 -15.90 -6.01 4.49
C ASN A 113 -14.50 -6.63 4.39
N ASN A 114 -14.10 -7.07 3.19
CA ASN A 114 -12.77 -7.65 2.98
C ASN A 114 -11.63 -6.66 3.31
N ARG A 115 -11.78 -5.38 2.95
CA ARG A 115 -10.76 -4.35 3.24
C ARG A 115 -10.70 -4.01 4.72
N VAL A 116 -11.84 -3.99 5.41
CA VAL A 116 -11.89 -3.76 6.87
C VAL A 116 -11.22 -4.92 7.60
N GLU A 117 -11.54 -6.17 7.25
CA GLU A 117 -10.90 -7.35 7.83
C GLU A 117 -9.39 -7.36 7.57
N GLU A 118 -8.96 -7.00 6.36
CA GLU A 118 -7.53 -6.93 5.99
C GLU A 118 -6.78 -5.84 6.76
N ALA A 119 -7.38 -4.66 6.95
CA ALA A 119 -6.79 -3.55 7.69
C ALA A 119 -6.67 -3.90 9.19
N ILE A 120 -7.74 -4.41 9.79
CA ILE A 120 -7.75 -4.82 11.21
C ILE A 120 -6.79 -5.99 11.42
N GLY A 121 -6.85 -7.02 10.58
CA GLY A 121 -6.00 -8.20 10.66
C GLY A 121 -4.52 -7.83 10.51
N SER A 122 -4.18 -7.02 9.50
CA SER A 122 -2.80 -6.60 9.28
C SER A 122 -2.26 -5.73 10.41
N GLY A 123 -3.08 -4.81 10.93
CA GLY A 123 -2.69 -3.98 12.06
C GLY A 123 -2.54 -4.78 13.35
N THR A 124 -3.47 -5.70 13.64
CA THR A 124 -3.43 -6.55 14.84
C THR A 124 -2.21 -7.46 14.85
N ASP A 125 -1.93 -8.08 13.71
CA ASP A 125 -0.77 -8.95 13.52
C ASP A 125 0.55 -8.17 13.70
N PHE A 126 0.69 -7.03 13.03
CA PHE A 126 1.89 -6.20 13.10
C PHE A 126 2.12 -5.61 14.51
N GLN A 127 1.08 -5.10 15.16
CA GLN A 127 1.18 -4.60 16.53
C GLN A 127 1.56 -5.69 17.51
N THR A 128 1.04 -6.91 17.30
CA THR A 128 1.39 -8.06 18.12
C THR A 128 2.86 -8.45 17.90
N ALA A 129 3.33 -8.54 16.66
CA ALA A 129 4.74 -8.82 16.36
C ALA A 129 5.68 -7.78 17.01
N PHE A 130 5.31 -6.50 16.97
CA PHE A 130 6.05 -5.44 17.66
C PHE A 130 6.09 -5.65 19.18
N ARG A 131 4.95 -5.94 19.80
CA ARG A 131 4.85 -6.19 21.25
C ARG A 131 5.73 -7.36 21.69
N GLU A 132 5.74 -8.44 20.92
CA GLU A 132 6.56 -9.64 21.18
C GLU A 132 8.04 -9.47 20.78
N GLY A 133 8.41 -8.31 20.24
CA GLY A 133 9.80 -7.91 20.06
C GLY A 133 10.40 -8.23 18.68
N ALA A 134 9.59 -8.58 17.68
CA ALA A 134 10.05 -8.90 16.32
C ALA A 134 10.85 -7.75 15.66
N PHE A 135 10.62 -6.51 16.10
CA PHE A 135 11.29 -5.31 15.57
C PHE A 135 12.30 -4.68 16.52
N ARG A 136 12.64 -5.32 17.66
CA ARG A 136 13.62 -4.74 18.60
C ARG A 136 14.98 -4.54 17.89
N PRO A 137 15.67 -3.41 18.12
CA PRO A 137 15.39 -2.36 19.11
C PRO A 137 14.61 -1.16 18.56
N SER A 138 13.86 -1.30 17.45
CA SER A 138 13.11 -0.20 16.85
C SER A 138 12.09 0.40 17.84
N PRO A 139 11.88 1.73 17.84
CA PRO A 139 10.72 2.32 18.51
C PRO A 139 9.43 1.81 17.85
N LYS A 140 8.27 2.07 18.46
CA LYS A 140 6.98 1.69 17.85
C LYS A 140 6.84 2.38 16.49
N PRO A 141 6.82 1.63 15.38
CA PRO A 141 6.66 2.22 14.06
C PRO A 141 5.24 2.74 13.86
N TRP A 142 5.11 3.73 12.99
CA TRP A 142 3.81 4.18 12.51
C TRP A 142 3.23 3.19 11.49
N LEU A 143 1.94 2.96 11.57
CA LEU A 143 1.21 2.08 10.68
C LEU A 143 0.15 2.89 9.94
N GLY A 144 0.23 2.91 8.61
CA GLY A 144 -0.62 3.67 7.70
C GLY A 144 -1.44 2.85 6.73
#